data_AF-A0A0R1VIP1-F1
#
_entry.id   AF-A0A0R1VIP1-F1
#
_cell.length_a   1.000
_cell.length_b   1.000
_cell.length_c   1.000
_cell.angle_alpha   90.00
_cell.angle_beta   90.00
_cell.angle_gamma   90.00
#
_symmetry.space_group_name_H-M   'P 1'
#
loop_
_entity.id
_entity.type
_entity.pdbx_description
1 polymer ?
#
loop_
_entity_poly.entity_id
_entity_poly.type
_entity_poly.pdbx_seq_one_letter_code
_entity_poly.pdbx_strand_id
1 'polypeptide(L)' 'MIFIGIILLAVTASTMIQQHFARKISVNYIAMAIGVVLAIIPQTNSLIESFSSEVFMGLIVAPLLFF' A
#
# COMPACT_ATOMS: atom_id res chain seq x y z
N MET A 1 -9.89 1.16 -10.74
CA MET A 1 -8.78 1.36 -11.71
C MET A 1 -7.77 2.44 -11.26
N ILE A 2 -8.22 3.61 -10.79
CA ILE A 2 -7.33 4.71 -10.36
C ILE A 2 -6.40 4.31 -9.19
N PHE A 3 -6.93 3.59 -8.19
CA PHE A 3 -6.15 3.12 -7.03
C PHE A 3 -4.95 2.23 -7.41
N ILE A 4 -5.17 1.27 -8.31
CA ILE A 4 -4.11 0.41 -8.87
C ILE A 4 -3.04 1.23 -9.59
N GLY A 5 -3.43 2.27 -10.32
CA GLY A 5 -2.50 3.18 -10.98
C GLY A 5 -1.59 3.92 -9.98
N ILE A 6 -2.15 4.38 -8.86
CA ILE A 6 -1.40 5.06 -7.80
C ILE A 6 -0.40 4.11 -7.13
N ILE A 7 -0.81 2.87 -6.86
CA ILE A 7 0.11 1.85 -6.31
C ILE A 7 1.24 1.54 -7.29
N LEU A 8 0.94 1.33 -8.56
CA LEU A 8 1.96 1.07 -9.58
C LEU A 8 2.95 2.24 -9.70
N LEU A 9 2.46 3.48 -9.62
CA LEU A 9 3.30 4.67 -9.63
C LEU A 9 4.18 4.71 -8.37
N ALA A 10 3.61 4.45 -7.18
CA ALA A 10 4.36 4.41 -5.93
C ALA A 10 5.48 3.35 -5.94
N VAL A 11 5.20 2.16 -6.47
CA VAL A 11 6.19 1.07 -6.63
C VAL A 11 7.28 1.47 -7.63
N THR A 12 6.90 2.05 -8.76
CA THR A 12 7.85 2.51 -9.79
C THR A 12 8.74 3.65 -9.27
N ALA A 13 8.16 4.61 -8.55
CA ALA A 13 8.90 5.69 -7.91
C ALA A 13 9.87 5.15 -6.85
N SER A 14 9.43 4.22 -6.00
CA SER A 14 10.27 3.60 -4.97
C SER A 14 11.50 2.92 -5.57
N THR A 15 11.30 2.17 -6.65
CA THR A 15 12.37 1.44 -7.35
C THR A 15 13.29 2.39 -8.11
N MET A 16 12.77 3.43 -8.78
CA MET A 16 13.59 4.47 -9.43
C MET A 16 14.45 5.24 -8.42
N ILE A 17 13.88 5.66 -7.29
CA ILE A 17 14.61 6.38 -6.23
C ILE A 17 15.73 5.50 -5.68
N GLN A 18 15.45 4.21 -5.45
CA GLN A 18 16.48 3.28 -5.00
C GLN A 18 17.63 3.16 -6.01
N GLN A 19 17.31 2.96 -7.29
CA GLN A 19 18.32 2.73 -8.33
C GLN A 19 19.18 3.96 -8.60
N HIS A 20 18.59 5.16 -8.52
CA HIS A 20 19.26 6.41 -8.89
C HIS A 20 19.96 7.11 -7.70
N PHE A 21 19.31 7.16 -6.53
CA PHE A 21 19.80 7.94 -5.38
C PHE A 21 20.24 7.08 -4.20
N ALA A 22 19.59 5.95 -3.97
CA ALA A 22 19.67 5.24 -2.69
C ALA A 22 20.04 3.75 -2.86
N ARG A 23 21.05 3.45 -3.67
CA ARG A 23 21.47 2.05 -3.98
C ARG A 23 21.81 1.19 -2.76
N LYS A 24 22.19 1.81 -1.64
CA LYS A 24 22.52 1.12 -0.38
C LYS A 24 21.30 0.87 0.53
N ILE A 25 20.16 1.50 0.25
CA ILE A 25 18.94 1.38 1.05
C ILE A 25 18.01 0.36 0.37
N SER A 26 17.35 -0.49 1.15
CA SER A 26 16.35 -1.41 0.60
C SER A 26 15.15 -0.63 0.03
N VAL A 27 14.66 -1.04 -1.14
CA VAL A 27 13.39 -0.53 -1.72
C VAL A 27 12.30 -0.53 -0.68
N ASN A 28 12.28 -1.52 0.22
CA ASN A 28 11.21 -1.68 1.19
C ASN A 28 11.10 -0.47 2.14
N TYR A 29 12.21 0.12 2.55
CA TYR A 29 12.19 1.34 3.39
C TYR A 29 11.68 2.55 2.61
N ILE A 30 12.08 2.68 1.34
CA ILE A 30 11.64 3.76 0.46
C ILE A 30 10.14 3.64 0.18
N ALA A 31 9.68 2.42 -0.12
CA ALA A 31 8.27 2.12 -0.35
C ALA A 31 7.42 2.36 0.90
N MET A 32 7.91 2.00 2.10
CA MET A 32 7.23 2.34 3.35
C MET A 32 7.12 3.85 3.53
N ALA A 33 8.19 4.61 3.30
CA ALA A 33 8.14 6.08 3.41
C ALA A 33 7.14 6.70 2.43
N ILE A 34 7.13 6.26 1.18
CA ILE A 34 6.17 6.72 0.16
C ILE A 34 4.74 6.34 0.56
N GLY A 35 4.53 5.13 1.11
CA GLY A 35 3.24 4.70 1.62
C GLY A 35 2.72 5.59 2.76
N VAL A 36 3.59 5.98 3.70
CA VAL A 36 3.23 6.91 4.78
C VAL A 36 2.83 8.28 4.22
N VAL A 37 3.57 8.80 3.24
CA VAL A 37 3.23 10.07 2.58
C VAL A 37 1.86 9.99 1.89
N LEU A 38 1.58 8.90 1.19
CA LEU A 38 0.29 8.69 0.53
C LEU A 38 -0.88 8.56 1.52
N ALA A 39 -0.64 7.93 2.69
CA ALA A 39 -1.64 7.79 3.75
C ALA A 39 -2.03 9.11 4.43
N ILE A 40 -1.11 10.09 4.44
CA ILE A 40 -1.37 11.44 4.98
C ILE A 40 -2.31 12.23 4.05
N ILE A 41 -2.31 11.94 2.74
CA ILE A 41 -3.16 12.63 1.78
C ILE A 41 -4.61 12.10 1.93
N PRO A 42 -5.57 12.90 2.42
CA PRO A 42 -6.91 12.42 2.77
C PRO A 42 -7.71 11.95 1.54
N GLN A 43 -7.40 12.48 0.35
CA GLN A 43 -8.01 12.05 -0.91
C GLN A 43 -7.67 10.59 -1.25
N THR A 44 -6.50 10.09 -0.84
CA THR A 44 -6.11 8.68 -1.04
C THR A 44 -7.03 7.74 -0.26
N ASN A 45 -7.53 8.16 0.91
CA ASN A 45 -8.46 7.35 1.71
C ASN A 45 -9.84 7.20 1.05
N SER A 46 -10.27 8.19 0.26
CA SER A 46 -11.54 8.11 -0.49
C SER A 46 -11.47 7.20 -1.73
N LEU A 47 -10.25 6.86 -2.18
CA LEU A 47 -9.99 5.97 -3.31
C LEU A 47 -9.92 4.49 -2.88
N ILE A 48 -9.80 4.23 -1.59
CA ILE A 48 -9.90 2.90 -1.00
C ILE A 48 -11.40 2.59 -0.89
N GLU A 49 -11.84 1.50 -1.51
CA GLU A 49 -13.22 1.04 -1.34
C GLU A 49 -13.55 0.91 0.15
N SER A 50 -14.76 1.30 0.53
CA SER A 50 -15.21 1.24 1.92
C SER A 50 -14.94 -0.15 2.49
N PHE A 51 -14.10 -0.21 3.52
CA PHE A 51 -13.77 -1.46 4.19
C PHE A 51 -15.04 -2.08 4.76
N SER A 52 -15.49 -3.21 4.18
CA SER A 52 -16.58 -4.00 4.75
C SER A 52 -16.02 -4.90 5.84
N SER A 53 -16.39 -4.59 7.08
CA SER A 53 -15.98 -5.38 8.24
C SER A 53 -16.57 -6.79 8.20
N GLU A 54 -17.78 -6.98 7.66
CA GLU A 54 -18.37 -8.32 7.50
C GLU A 54 -17.53 -9.19 6.54
N VAL A 55 -17.11 -8.65 5.40
CA VAL A 55 -16.32 -9.42 4.42
C VAL A 55 -14.96 -9.79 4.99
N PHE A 56 -14.30 -8.86 5.69
CA PHE A 56 -13.03 -9.13 6.35
C PHE A 56 -13.16 -10.20 7.44
N MET A 57 -14.18 -10.09 8.30
CA MET A 57 -14.43 -11.08 9.35
C MET A 57 -14.77 -12.46 8.76
N GLY A 58 -15.60 -12.52 7.72
CA GLY A 58 -16.00 -13.77 7.08
C GLY A 58 -14.86 -14.48 6.35
N LEU A 59 -14.01 -13.74 5.61
CA LEU A 59 -12.96 -14.34 4.79
C LEU A 59 -11.62 -14.53 5.50
N ILE A 60 -11.27 -13.67 6.45
CA ILE A 60 -9.96 -13.72 7.13
C ILE A 60 -10.12 -14.26 8.55
N VAL A 61 -11.00 -13.67 9.36
CA VAL A 61 -11.10 -14.00 10.79
C VAL A 61 -11.73 -15.37 11.01
N ALA A 62 -12.83 -15.68 10.34
CA ALA A 62 -13.54 -16.94 10.56
C ALA A 62 -12.68 -18.18 10.24
N PRO A 63 -11.91 -18.24 9.11
CA PRO A 63 -11.00 -19.35 8.88
C PRO A 63 -9.91 -19.51 9.96
N LEU A 64 -9.37 -18.41 10.49
CA LEU A 64 -8.33 -18.43 11.52
C LEU A 64 -8.80 -19.04 12.85
N LEU A 65 -10.11 -19.14 13.09
CA LEU A 65 -10.65 -19.83 14.28
C LEU A 65 -10.59 -21.36 14.18
N PHE A 66 -10.37 -21.89 12.98
CA PHE A 66 -10.32 -23.33 12.71
C PHE A 66 -8.88 -23.86 12.54
N PHE A 67 -7.87 -23.02 12.76
CA PHE A 67 -6.44 -23.37 12.74
C PHE A 67 -5.80 -23.04 14.08
#